data_AF-A0A5D0RR68-F1
#
_entry.id   AF-A0A5D0RR68-F1
#
_cell.length_a   1.000
_cell.length_b   1.000
_cell.length_c   1.000
_cell.angle_alpha   90.00
_cell.angle_beta   90.00
_cell.angle_gamma   90.00
#
_symmetry.space_group_name_H-M   'P 1'
#
loop_
_entity.id
_entity.type
_entity.pdbx_description
1 polymer ?
#
loop_
_entity_poly.entity_id
_entity_poly.type
_entity_poly.pdbx_seq_one_letter_code
_entity_poly.pdbx_strand_id
1 'polypeptide(L)'
;MLMSMKEINDLYLRLSKIVINIEDHVLQVAYVSKLIAEKLGYDKRIINMVGLFHDLGFSAPEFVNQVQKKKSIEKATVKDWLVIDKRNGKEHASKGALLSNFLPFLSDYEDVIFSHHSSAEELKESNISHYFANMICLADTVSISFLT
;
A
#
# COMPACT_ATOMS: atom_id res chain seq x y z
N MET A 1 -21.09 -7.31 15.52
CA MET A 1 -21.13 -5.88 15.18
C MET A 1 -20.14 -5.68 14.04
N LEU A 2 -20.57 -5.24 12.86
CA LEU A 2 -19.67 -4.96 11.75
C LEU A 2 -19.06 -3.57 11.96
N MET A 3 -17.74 -3.45 11.87
CA MET A 3 -17.04 -2.16 11.97
C MET A 3 -17.41 -1.28 10.76
N SER A 4 -17.53 0.02 10.98
CA SER A 4 -17.65 1.02 9.92
C SER A 4 -16.32 1.22 9.19
N MET A 5 -16.37 1.75 7.95
CA MET A 5 -15.14 2.08 7.21
C MET A 5 -14.25 3.10 7.92
N LYS A 6 -14.83 4.00 8.71
CA LYS A 6 -14.08 4.93 9.54
C LYS A 6 -13.27 4.17 10.60
N GLU A 7 -13.90 3.24 11.31
CA GLU A 7 -13.24 2.43 12.34
C GLU A 7 -12.18 1.50 11.74
N ILE A 8 -12.42 0.95 10.54
CA ILE A 8 -11.46 0.14 9.80
C ILE A 8 -10.23 0.96 9.42
N ASN A 9 -10.43 2.15 8.86
CA ASN A 9 -9.32 3.04 8.49
C ASN A 9 -8.54 3.50 9.73
N ASP A 10 -9.23 3.87 10.82
CA ASP A 10 -8.59 4.27 12.07
C ASP A 10 -7.77 3.12 12.68
N LEU A 11 -8.27 1.88 12.62
CA LEU A 11 -7.54 0.70 13.08
C LEU A 11 -6.31 0.44 12.19
N TYR A 12 -6.47 0.48 10.87
CA TYR A 12 -5.36 0.30 9.94
C TYR A 12 -4.28 1.35 10.15
N LEU A 13 -4.64 2.64 10.29
CA LEU A 13 -3.68 3.70 10.56
C LEU A 13 -2.93 3.49 11.89
N ARG A 14 -3.61 3.03 12.95
CA ARG A 14 -2.95 2.70 14.22
C ARG A 14 -1.97 1.54 14.05
N LEU A 15 -2.33 0.51 13.28
CA LEU A 15 -1.43 -0.59 12.95
C LEU A 15 -0.24 -0.09 12.13
N SER A 16 -0.48 0.70 11.09
CA SER A 16 0.57 1.30 10.25
C SER A 16 1.47 2.25 11.02
N LYS A 17 0.97 2.92 12.06
CA LYS A 17 1.76 3.76 12.98
C LYS A 17 2.64 2.93 13.91
N ILE A 18 2.03 2.01 14.65
CA ILE A 18 2.66 1.32 15.77
C ILE A 18 3.53 0.16 15.28
N VAL A 19 3.04 -0.56 14.27
CA VAL A 19 3.67 -1.78 13.78
C VAL A 19 4.63 -1.43 12.65
N ILE A 20 4.21 -0.63 11.67
CA ILE A 20 4.99 -0.50 10.44
C ILE A 20 5.72 0.87 10.36
N ASN A 21 5.27 1.85 11.14
CA ASN A 21 5.75 3.24 11.10
C ASN A 21 5.75 3.83 9.66
N ILE A 22 4.69 3.53 8.88
CA ILE A 22 4.47 4.02 7.50
C ILE A 22 3.23 4.92 7.37
N GLU A 23 2.65 5.36 8.49
CA GLU A 23 1.37 6.10 8.49
C GLU A 23 1.40 7.33 7.57
N ASP A 24 2.46 8.13 7.63
CA ASP A 24 2.60 9.34 6.81
C ASP A 24 2.76 8.99 5.33
N HIS A 25 3.48 7.90 5.05
CA HIS A 25 3.69 7.40 3.69
C HIS A 25 2.37 6.97 3.05
N VAL A 26 1.62 6.07 3.69
CA VAL A 26 0.35 5.57 3.13
C VAL A 26 -0.71 6.68 3.03
N LEU A 27 -0.69 7.67 3.94
CA LEU A 27 -1.57 8.84 3.86
C LEU A 27 -1.20 9.75 2.68
N GLN A 28 0.10 9.97 2.41
CA GLN A 28 0.56 10.72 1.25
C GLN A 28 0.17 10.00 -0.05
N VAL A 29 0.39 8.69 -0.14
CA VAL A 29 0.02 7.88 -1.31
C VAL A 29 -1.48 7.93 -1.55
N ALA A 30 -2.30 7.73 -0.51
CA ALA A 30 -3.75 7.85 -0.60
C ALA A 30 -4.20 9.23 -1.10
N TYR A 31 -3.61 10.30 -0.56
CA TYR A 31 -3.95 11.67 -0.93
C TYR A 31 -3.57 12.01 -2.37
N VAL A 32 -2.33 11.70 -2.78
CA VAL A 32 -1.84 12.01 -4.13
C VAL A 32 -2.58 11.19 -5.18
N SER A 33 -2.77 9.89 -4.95
CA SER A 33 -3.50 9.01 -5.88
C SER A 33 -4.97 9.43 -6.04
N LYS A 34 -5.62 9.85 -4.95
CA LYS A 34 -6.96 10.47 -4.98
C LYS A 34 -7.02 11.70 -5.89
N LEU A 35 -6.03 12.59 -5.81
CA LEU A 35 -5.99 13.79 -6.65
C LEU A 35 -5.77 13.44 -8.13
N ILE A 36 -4.91 12.46 -8.42
CA ILE A 36 -4.70 11.96 -9.79
C ILE A 36 -6.01 11.39 -10.35
N ALA A 37 -6.67 10.51 -9.59
CA ALA A 37 -7.95 9.90 -9.96
C ALA A 37 -9.03 10.95 -10.24
N GLU A 38 -9.16 11.96 -9.37
CA GLU A 38 -10.10 13.07 -9.55
C GLU A 38 -9.84 13.85 -10.84
N LYS A 39 -8.57 14.08 -11.19
CA LYS A 39 -8.22 14.79 -12.44
C LYS A 39 -8.45 13.96 -13.69
N LEU A 40 -8.34 12.63 -13.60
CA LEU A 40 -8.56 11.72 -14.71
C LEU A 40 -10.02 11.24 -14.83
N GLY A 41 -10.92 11.68 -13.94
CA GLY A 41 -12.34 11.36 -13.98
C GLY A 41 -12.73 10.00 -13.38
N TYR A 42 -11.86 9.41 -12.55
CA TYR A 42 -12.12 8.15 -11.85
C TYR A 42 -12.71 8.38 -10.45
N ASP A 43 -13.27 7.33 -9.82
CA ASP A 43 -13.78 7.44 -8.45
C ASP A 43 -12.63 7.60 -7.44
N LYS A 44 -12.42 8.85 -7.03
CA LYS A 44 -11.38 9.24 -6.08
C LYS A 44 -11.48 8.53 -4.72
N ARG A 45 -12.66 8.05 -4.31
CA ARG A 45 -12.84 7.37 -3.01
C ARG A 45 -12.22 5.98 -3.05
N ILE A 46 -12.41 5.28 -4.16
CA ILE A 46 -11.85 3.95 -4.40
C ILE A 46 -10.33 4.05 -4.42
N ILE A 47 -9.78 4.97 -5.21
CA ILE A 47 -8.33 5.11 -5.34
C ILE A 47 -7.69 5.60 -4.04
N ASN A 48 -8.34 6.49 -3.29
CA ASN A 48 -7.89 6.87 -1.95
C ASN A 48 -7.78 5.66 -1.01
N MET A 49 -8.78 4.78 -1.04
CA MET A 49 -8.77 3.57 -0.23
C MET A 49 -7.68 2.60 -0.68
N VAL A 50 -7.55 2.32 -1.98
CA VAL A 50 -6.51 1.42 -2.48
C VAL A 50 -5.12 1.97 -2.16
N GLY A 51 -4.89 3.27 -2.35
CA GLY A 51 -3.63 3.92 -1.98
C GLY A 51 -3.35 3.88 -0.47
N LEU A 52 -4.38 3.93 0.37
CA LEU A 52 -4.20 3.77 1.82
C LEU A 52 -3.73 2.35 2.18
N PHE A 53 -4.22 1.33 1.48
CA PHE A 53 -3.96 -0.08 1.80
C PHE A 53 -2.91 -0.75 0.90
N HIS A 54 -2.29 -0.03 -0.04
CA HIS A 54 -1.38 -0.62 -1.03
C HIS A 54 -0.23 -1.43 -0.39
N ASP A 55 0.24 -0.94 0.76
CA ASP A 55 1.34 -1.51 1.54
C ASP A 55 0.90 -2.52 2.62
N LEU A 56 -0.35 -2.98 2.58
CA LEU A 56 -0.92 -3.94 3.56
C LEU A 56 -0.03 -5.18 3.74
N GLY A 57 0.70 -5.60 2.71
CA GLY A 57 1.61 -6.75 2.77
C GLY A 57 2.74 -6.65 3.80
N PHE A 58 3.13 -5.44 4.23
CA PHE A 58 4.10 -5.28 5.32
C PHE A 58 3.61 -5.82 6.66
N SER A 59 2.29 -5.96 6.84
CA SER A 59 1.70 -6.60 8.02
C SER A 59 1.85 -8.13 8.03
N ALA A 60 2.30 -8.75 6.94
CA ALA A 60 2.47 -10.20 6.87
C ALA A 60 3.58 -10.67 7.82
N PRO A 61 3.40 -11.81 8.52
CA PRO A 61 4.32 -12.27 9.55
C PRO A 61 5.78 -12.38 9.10
N GLU A 62 6.03 -12.72 7.84
CA GLU A 62 7.38 -12.87 7.29
C GLU A 62 8.17 -11.57 7.29
N PHE A 63 7.52 -10.43 7.01
CA PHE A 63 8.15 -9.11 7.06
C PHE A 63 8.35 -8.65 8.51
N VAL A 64 7.30 -8.77 9.33
CA VAL A 64 7.32 -8.40 10.75
C VAL A 64 8.43 -9.15 11.50
N ASN A 65 8.54 -10.46 11.29
CA ASN A 65 9.56 -11.30 11.91
C ASN A 65 10.99 -10.92 11.45
N GLN A 66 11.17 -10.49 10.20
CA GLN A 66 12.47 -10.05 9.68
C GLN A 66 12.90 -8.70 10.26
N VAL A 67 11.95 -7.77 10.43
CA VAL A 67 12.20 -6.49 11.11
C VAL A 67 12.60 -6.75 12.56
N GLN A 68 11.79 -7.54 13.28
CA GLN A 68 12.03 -7.88 14.69
C GLN A 68 13.41 -8.47 14.97
N LYS A 69 13.94 -9.28 14.04
CA LYS A 69 15.29 -9.86 14.16
C LYS A 69 16.41 -8.82 14.11
N LYS A 70 16.18 -7.68 13.47
CA LYS A 70 17.18 -6.60 13.32
C LYS A 70 16.97 -5.45 14.29
N LYS A 71 15.71 -5.13 14.59
CA LYS A 71 15.31 -3.96 15.38
C LYS A 71 13.92 -4.18 15.98
N SER A 72 13.65 -3.59 17.14
CA SER A 72 12.30 -3.57 17.68
C SER A 72 11.36 -2.85 16.72
N ILE A 73 10.14 -3.38 16.56
CA ILE A 73 9.12 -2.88 15.62
C ILE A 73 8.86 -1.39 15.84
N GLU A 74 8.75 -1.00 17.11
CA GLU A 74 8.45 0.37 17.54
C GLU A 74 9.55 1.37 17.16
N LYS A 75 10.75 0.86 16.82
CA LYS A 75 11.88 1.67 16.37
C LYS A 75 12.15 1.51 14.87
N ALA A 76 11.45 0.61 14.18
CA ALA A 76 11.57 0.45 12.75
C ALA A 76 11.08 1.72 12.04
N THR A 77 11.78 2.09 10.98
CA THR A 77 11.44 3.20 10.10
C THR A 77 10.97 2.65 8.77
N VAL A 78 10.26 3.46 7.96
CA VAL A 78 9.91 3.09 6.57
C VAL A 78 11.11 2.55 5.79
N LYS A 79 12.29 3.15 5.98
CA LYS A 79 13.55 2.69 5.34
C LYS A 79 13.91 1.25 5.71
N ASP A 80 13.67 0.84 6.96
CA ASP A 80 13.95 -0.53 7.41
C ASP A 80 13.06 -1.54 6.68
N TRP A 81 11.79 -1.22 6.49
CA TRP A 81 10.82 -2.05 5.76
C TRP A 81 11.15 -2.13 4.27
N LEU A 82 11.41 -0.99 3.63
CA LEU A 82 11.79 -0.92 2.20
C LEU A 82 13.09 -1.69 1.91
N VAL A 83 14.07 -1.69 2.83
CA VAL A 83 15.31 -2.47 2.68
C VAL A 83 15.04 -3.97 2.74
N ILE A 84 14.14 -4.43 3.61
CA ILE A 84 13.77 -5.84 3.69
C ILE A 84 13.00 -6.24 2.43
N ASP A 85 12.06 -5.42 2.01
CA ASP A 85 11.25 -5.69 0.84
C ASP A 85 12.04 -5.75 -0.45
N LYS A 86 12.99 -4.83 -0.65
CA LYS A 86 13.90 -4.87 -1.79
C LYS A 86 14.74 -6.16 -1.83
N ARG A 87 15.12 -6.71 -0.66
CA ARG A 87 15.86 -8.00 -0.59
C ARG A 87 14.97 -9.19 -0.95
N ASN A 88 13.67 -9.07 -0.67
CA ASN A 88 12.68 -10.09 -0.96
C ASN A 88 12.03 -9.88 -2.34
N GLY A 89 12.60 -9.04 -3.21
CA GLY A 89 12.09 -8.84 -4.56
C GLY A 89 10.73 -8.14 -4.64
N LYS A 90 10.42 -7.26 -3.68
CA LYS A 90 9.14 -6.54 -3.58
C LYS A 90 7.92 -7.43 -3.28
N GLU A 91 8.14 -8.49 -2.52
CA GLU A 91 7.08 -9.44 -2.14
C GLU A 91 5.94 -8.84 -1.30
N HIS A 92 6.06 -7.64 -0.70
CA HIS A 92 4.94 -7.06 0.05
C HIS A 92 3.73 -6.82 -0.86
N ALA A 93 3.92 -6.49 -2.14
CA ALA A 93 2.82 -6.30 -3.09
C ALA A 93 2.00 -7.58 -3.27
N SER A 94 2.68 -8.72 -3.47
CA SER A 94 2.01 -10.01 -3.64
C SER A 94 1.35 -10.51 -2.35
N LYS A 95 1.98 -10.28 -1.20
CA LYS A 95 1.37 -10.59 0.12
C LYS A 95 0.18 -9.67 0.42
N GLY A 96 0.28 -8.39 0.09
CA GLY A 96 -0.78 -7.40 0.24
C GLY A 96 -2.00 -7.77 -0.61
N ALA A 97 -1.77 -8.18 -1.86
CA ALA A 97 -2.79 -8.68 -2.76
C ALA A 97 -3.52 -9.89 -2.14
N LEU A 98 -2.78 -10.89 -1.67
CA LEU A 98 -3.37 -12.04 -0.96
C LEU A 98 -4.18 -11.62 0.28
N LEU A 99 -3.68 -10.68 1.08
CA LEU A 99 -4.37 -10.20 2.28
C LEU A 99 -5.65 -9.42 1.94
N SER A 100 -5.67 -8.69 0.81
CA SER A 100 -6.84 -7.94 0.36
C SER A 100 -8.06 -8.81 0.08
N ASN A 101 -7.85 -10.07 -0.31
CA ASN A 101 -8.94 -11.03 -0.52
C ASN A 101 -9.73 -11.37 0.75
N PHE A 102 -9.17 -11.09 1.94
CA PHE A 102 -9.87 -11.22 3.21
C PHE A 102 -10.60 -9.94 3.65
N LEU A 103 -10.51 -8.87 2.87
CA LEU A 103 -11.12 -7.57 3.12
C LEU A 103 -12.16 -7.28 2.02
N PRO A 104 -13.47 -7.44 2.29
CA PRO A 104 -14.50 -7.31 1.24
C PRO A 104 -14.53 -5.97 0.51
N PHE A 105 -14.02 -4.91 1.13
CA PHE A 105 -13.94 -3.58 0.50
C PHE A 105 -12.70 -3.42 -0.41
N LEU A 106 -11.76 -4.37 -0.38
CA LEU A 106 -10.49 -4.30 -1.06
C LEU A 106 -10.26 -5.46 -2.04
N SER A 107 -11.01 -6.56 -1.92
CA SER A 107 -10.83 -7.79 -2.72
C SER A 107 -10.89 -7.55 -4.23
N ASP A 108 -11.74 -6.62 -4.70
CA ASP A 108 -11.84 -6.29 -6.12
C ASP A 108 -10.61 -5.55 -6.68
N TYR A 109 -9.68 -5.16 -5.81
CA TYR A 109 -8.47 -4.39 -6.13
C TYR A 109 -7.19 -5.19 -5.88
N GLU A 110 -7.27 -6.51 -5.76
CA GLU A 110 -6.12 -7.41 -5.62
C GLU A 110 -5.05 -7.11 -6.68
N ASP A 111 -5.44 -7.03 -7.96
CA ASP A 111 -4.54 -6.79 -9.09
C ASP A 111 -3.85 -5.42 -9.00
N VAL A 112 -4.55 -4.42 -8.45
CA VAL A 112 -3.98 -3.08 -8.23
C VAL A 112 -2.87 -3.15 -7.19
N ILE A 113 -3.11 -3.86 -6.08
CA ILE A 113 -2.13 -4.03 -5.01
C ILE A 113 -0.97 -4.91 -5.48
N PHE A 114 -1.23 -5.93 -6.29
CA PHE A 114 -0.17 -6.78 -6.83
C PHE A 114 0.77 -6.00 -7.76
N SER A 115 0.20 -5.18 -8.65
CA SER A 115 0.95 -4.51 -9.72
C SER A 115 1.44 -3.10 -9.39
N HIS A 116 1.27 -2.59 -8.17
CA HIS A 116 1.63 -1.19 -7.87
C HIS A 116 3.14 -0.89 -7.94
N HIS A 117 4.00 -1.92 -8.04
CA HIS A 117 5.44 -1.78 -8.30
C HIS A 117 5.86 -2.11 -9.74
N SER A 118 4.92 -2.51 -10.60
CA SER A 118 5.19 -2.90 -11.98
C SER A 118 5.67 -1.72 -12.81
N SER A 119 6.55 -1.99 -13.77
CA SER A 119 6.98 -0.97 -14.72
C SER A 119 5.89 -0.69 -15.76
N ALA A 120 5.97 0.46 -16.42
CA ALA A 120 4.99 0.83 -17.44
C ALA A 120 4.90 -0.20 -18.58
N GLU A 121 6.00 -0.88 -18.91
CA GLU A 121 6.06 -1.92 -19.95
C GLU A 121 5.31 -3.21 -19.57
N GLU A 122 5.16 -3.49 -18.28
CA GLU A 122 4.43 -4.65 -17.76
C GLU A 122 2.91 -4.39 -17.69
N LEU A 123 2.52 -3.11 -17.67
CA LEU A 123 1.14 -2.67 -17.56
C LEU A 123 0.45 -2.63 -18.92
N LYS A 124 -0.61 -3.42 -19.03
CA LYS A 124 -1.53 -3.43 -20.19
C LYS A 124 -2.51 -2.27 -20.16
N GLU A 125 -2.49 -1.44 -21.21
CA GLU A 125 -3.44 -0.32 -21.43
C GLU A 125 -4.91 -0.73 -21.53
N SER A 126 -5.22 -2.02 -21.71
CA SER A 126 -6.60 -2.52 -21.73
C SER A 126 -7.13 -2.93 -20.35
N ASN A 127 -6.29 -2.95 -19.31
CA ASN A 127 -6.67 -3.34 -17.95
C ASN A 127 -6.82 -2.10 -17.07
N ILE A 128 -8.06 -1.84 -16.60
CA ILE A 128 -8.33 -0.69 -15.72
C ILE A 128 -7.56 -0.76 -14.39
N SER A 129 -7.36 -1.96 -13.85
CA SER A 129 -6.59 -2.17 -12.63
C SER A 129 -5.13 -1.76 -12.79
N HIS A 130 -4.57 -1.93 -13.99
CA HIS A 130 -3.22 -1.48 -14.29
C HIS A 130 -3.10 0.04 -14.35
N TYR A 131 -4.12 0.77 -14.81
CA TYR A 131 -4.13 2.23 -14.69
C TYR A 131 -4.14 2.66 -13.23
N PHE A 132 -4.96 2.01 -12.40
CA PHE A 132 -4.99 2.29 -10.98
C PHE A 132 -3.65 1.97 -10.31
N ALA A 133 -3.03 0.85 -10.67
CA ALA A 133 -1.72 0.46 -10.18
C ALA A 133 -0.67 1.51 -10.56
N ASN A 134 -0.71 2.04 -11.77
CA ASN A 134 0.18 3.12 -12.21
C ASN A 134 -0.04 4.42 -11.41
N MET A 135 -1.30 4.78 -11.09
CA MET A 135 -1.58 5.94 -10.23
C MET A 135 -1.01 5.75 -8.83
N ILE A 136 -1.13 4.55 -8.26
CA ILE A 136 -0.54 4.22 -6.96
C ILE A 136 0.99 4.26 -7.06
N CYS A 137 1.60 3.65 -8.08
CA CYS A 137 3.05 3.64 -8.32
C CYS A 137 3.65 5.05 -8.39
N LEU A 138 2.98 5.96 -9.11
CA LEU A 138 3.41 7.36 -9.20
C LEU A 138 3.32 8.07 -7.85
N ALA A 139 2.22 7.87 -7.12
CA ALA A 139 2.03 8.46 -5.80
C ALA A 139 3.04 7.91 -4.77
N ASP A 140 3.29 6.60 -4.80
CA ASP A 140 4.30 5.88 -4.01
C ASP A 140 5.70 6.44 -4.27
N THR A 141 6.11 6.50 -5.53
CA THR A 141 7.42 7.05 -5.94
C THR A 141 7.62 8.48 -5.44
N VAL A 142 6.59 9.33 -5.56
CA VAL A 142 6.64 10.71 -5.05
C VAL A 142 6.78 10.71 -3.53
N SER A 143 5.98 9.92 -2.80
CA SER A 143 6.05 9.85 -1.33
C SER A 143 7.42 9.36 -0.85
N ILE A 144 7.96 8.30 -1.44
CA ILE A 144 9.29 7.76 -1.10
C ILE A 144 10.39 8.81 -1.31
N SER A 145 10.28 9.67 -2.32
CA SER A 145 11.27 10.73 -2.57
C SER A 145 11.39 11.78 -1.45
N PHE A 146 10.35 11.91 -0.62
CA PHE A 146 10.39 12.76 0.59
C PHE A 146 10.97 12.05 1.81
N LEU A 147 11.16 10.73 1.74
CA LEU A 147 11.75 9.93 2.81
C LEU A 147 13.28 9.78 2.67
N THR A 148 13.82 9.94 1.45
CA THR A 148 15.26 9.84 1.15
C THR A 148 16.02 11.08 1.53
#